data_AF-A0A352D4S6-F1
#
_entry.id   AF-A0A352D4S6-F1
#
_cell.length_a   1.000
_cell.length_b   1.000
_cell.length_c   1.000
_cell.angle_alpha   90.00
_cell.angle_beta   90.00
_cell.angle_gamma   90.00
#
_symmetry.space_group_name_H-M   'P 1'
#
loop_
_entity.id
_entity.type
_entity.pdbx_description
1 polymer ?
#
loop_
_entity_poly.entity_id
_entity_poly.type
_entity_poly.pdbx_seq_one_letter_code
_entity_poly.pdbx_strand_id
1 'polypeptide(L)' 'MPKSLAISGKKLIQILGRCGFMVKRSSSSHFLLEHVDGRITTIPLHANRDLPKGTLKAILRDIKITNDQLQKLL' A
#
# COMPACT_ATOMS: atom_id res chain seq x y z
N MET A 1 -2.47 16.91 -15.46
CA MET A 1 -1.82 15.64 -15.08
C MET A 1 -2.38 15.21 -13.74
N PRO A 2 -2.82 13.94 -13.53
CA PRO A 2 -3.26 13.53 -12.20
C PRO A 2 -2.09 13.70 -11.21
N LYS A 3 -2.40 14.27 -10.04
CA LYS A 3 -1.42 14.54 -8.98
C LYS A 3 -0.76 13.23 -8.59
N SER A 4 0.56 13.13 -8.75
CA SER A 4 1.30 11.95 -8.34
C SER A 4 1.30 11.90 -6.82
N LEU A 5 0.65 10.89 -6.24
CA LEU A 5 0.76 10.61 -4.81
C LEU A 5 2.15 10.06 -4.52
N ALA A 6 2.80 10.64 -3.52
CA ALA A 6 4.06 10.17 -2.95
C ALA A 6 3.77 9.70 -1.53
N ILE A 7 4.05 8.42 -1.26
CA ILE A 7 3.77 7.78 0.02
C ILE A 7 4.81 6.69 0.27
N SER A 8 5.34 6.63 1.50
CA SER A 8 6.24 5.55 1.91
C SER A 8 5.50 4.24 2.12
N GLY A 9 6.20 3.12 1.95
CA GLY A 9 5.64 1.79 2.24
C GLY A 9 5.12 1.67 3.68
N LYS A 10 5.82 2.29 4.65
CA LYS A 10 5.40 2.30 6.06
C LYS A 10 4.06 3.02 6.26
N LYS A 11 3.90 4.19 5.65
CA LYS A 11 2.65 4.96 5.73
C LYS A 11 1.51 4.22 5.02
N LEU A 12 1.79 3.58 3.88
CA LEU A 12 0.79 2.78 3.17
C LEU A 12 0.31 1.59 4.01
N ILE A 13 1.21 0.86 4.68
CA ILE A 13 0.83 -0.24 5.59
C ILE A 13 -0.11 0.26 6.70
N GLN A 14 0.19 1.42 7.31
CA GLN A 14 -0.67 2.00 8.35
C GLN A 14 -2.07 2.35 7.84
N ILE A 15 -2.17 2.92 6.64
CA ILE A 15 -3.45 3.25 6.00
C ILE A 15 -4.24 1.97 5.70
N LEU A 16 -3.59 0.97 5.10
CA LEU A 16 -4.23 -0.30 4.79
C LEU A 16 -4.71 -1.03 6.05
N GLY A 17 -3.99 -0.91 7.16
CA GLY A 17 -4.46 -1.38 8.47
C GLY A 17 -5.81 -0.77 8.89
N ARG A 18 -6.02 0.53 8.66
CA ARG A 18 -7.32 1.20 8.90
C ARG A 18 -8.41 0.76 7.92
N CYS A 19 -8.01 0.28 6.75
CA CYS A 19 -8.91 -0.30 5.75
C CYS A 19 -9.18 -1.80 5.96
N GLY A 20 -8.77 -2.38 7.09
CA GLY A 20 -9.02 -3.78 7.44
C GLY A 20 -8.01 -4.79 6.89
N PHE A 21 -6.89 -4.32 6.30
CA PHE A 21 -5.80 -5.22 5.95
C PHE A 21 -4.98 -5.60 7.18
N MET A 22 -4.54 -6.85 7.23
CA MET A 22 -3.69 -7.40 8.28
C MET A 22 -2.35 -7.86 7.67
N VAL A 23 -1.28 -7.80 8.46
CA VAL A 23 0.03 -8.33 8.03
C VAL A 23 0.00 -9.85 8.13
N LYS A 24 0.05 -10.53 6.98
CA LYS A 24 0.12 -12.00 6.90
C LYS A 24 1.54 -12.50 7.14
N ARG A 25 2.52 -11.82 6.55
CA ARG A 25 3.95 -12.17 6.64
C ARG A 25 4.79 -10.91 6.49
N SER A 26 5.90 -10.86 7.21
CA SER A 26 6.94 -9.86 7.01
C SER A 26 8.28 -10.53 6.71
N SER A 27 9.09 -9.85 5.91
CA SER A 27 10.53 -10.07 5.76
C SER A 27 11.25 -8.77 6.09
N SER A 28 12.59 -8.77 6.05
CA SER A 28 13.40 -7.58 6.34
C SER A 28 13.06 -6.38 5.44
N SER A 29 12.54 -6.62 4.22
CA SER A 29 12.30 -5.56 3.22
C SER A 29 10.88 -5.53 2.66
N HIS A 30 10.02 -6.52 2.95
CA HIS A 30 8.69 -6.61 2.36
C HIS A 30 7.64 -7.07 3.38
N PHE A 31 6.42 -6.56 3.25
CA PHE A 31 5.27 -6.96 4.05
C PHE A 31 4.17 -7.45 3.13
N LEU A 32 3.71 -8.67 3.37
CA LEU A 32 2.53 -9.23 2.73
C LEU A 32 1.31 -8.87 3.59
N LEU A 33 0.38 -8.14 3.00
CA LEU A 33 -0.89 -7.76 3.63
C LEU A 33 -2.04 -8.52 2.97
N GLU A 34 -2.99 -8.95 3.79
CA GLU A 34 -4.24 -9.59 3.35
C GLU A 34 -5.45 -8.90 3.97
N HIS A 35 -6.54 -8.85 3.24
CA HIS A 35 -7.84 -8.41 3.73
C HIS A 35 -8.80 -9.61 3.77
N VAL A 36 -9.77 -9.58 4.67
CA VAL A 36 -10.74 -10.68 4.88
C VAL A 36 -11.58 -11.02 3.65
N ASP A 37 -11.67 -10.10 2.69
CA ASP A 37 -12.37 -10.30 1.40
C ASP A 37 -11.50 -10.98 0.33
N GLY A 38 -10.28 -11.42 0.69
CA GLY A 38 -9.37 -12.13 -0.19
C GLY A 38 -8.39 -11.25 -0.97
N ARG A 39 -8.42 -9.91 -0.81
CA ARG A 39 -7.40 -9.03 -1.41
C ARG A 39 -6.05 -9.23 -0.73
N ILE A 40 -4.99 -9.34 -1.51
CA ILE A 40 -3.62 -9.55 -1.03
C ILE A 40 -2.68 -8.61 -1.79
N THR A 41 -1.69 -8.05 -1.10
CA THR A 41 -0.64 -7.26 -1.75
C THR A 41 0.67 -7.30 -0.97
N THR A 42 1.78 -7.06 -1.67
CA THR A 42 3.11 -6.98 -1.09
C THR A 42 3.60 -5.54 -1.10
N ILE A 43 3.95 -5.00 0.07
CA ILE A 43 4.44 -3.64 0.25
C ILE A 43 5.95 -3.67 0.54
N PRO A 44 6.80 -3.08 -0.30
CA PRO A 44 8.22 -2.95 0.00
C PRO A 44 8.48 -1.81 1.00
N LEU A 45 9.41 -2.04 1.94
CA LEU A 45 9.90 -1.08 2.92
C LEU A 45 11.36 -0.71 2.60
N HIS A 46 11.56 0.08 1.55
CA HIS A 46 12.89 0.62 1.20
C HIS A 46 13.26 1.78 2.12
N ALA A 47 13.72 1.51 3.34
CA ALA A 47 14.23 2.52 4.28
C ALA A 47 13.28 3.72 4.49
N ASN A 48 11.96 3.45 4.51
CA ASN A 48 10.90 4.46 4.63
C ASN A 48 10.88 5.54 3.52
N ARG A 49 11.50 5.27 2.37
CA ARG A 49 11.37 6.11 1.17
C ARG A 49 10.00 5.94 0.52
N ASP A 50 9.63 6.92 -0.29
CA ASP A 50 8.42 6.87 -1.10
C ASP A 50 8.47 5.74 -2.12
N LEU A 51 7.33 5.11 -2.32
CA LEU A 51 7.16 4.07 -3.33
C LEU A 51 7.30 4.67 -4.73
N PRO A 52 8.03 4.01 -5.65
CA PRO A 52 8.00 4.38 -7.06
C PRO A 52 6.56 4.39 -7.58
N LYS A 53 6.24 5.33 -8.48
CA LYS A 53 4.87 5.50 -8.99
C LYS A 53 4.29 4.22 -9.58
N GLY A 54 5.11 3.44 -10.31
CA GLY A 54 4.70 2.15 -10.88
C GLY A 54 4.37 1.12 -9.80
N THR A 55 5.18 1.04 -8.75
CA THR A 55 4.97 0.15 -7.60
C THR A 55 3.68 0.52 -6.86
N LEU A 56 3.48 1.80 -6.53
CA LEU A 56 2.26 2.26 -5.87
C LEU A 56 1.02 1.96 -6.73
N LYS A 57 1.08 2.22 -8.04
CA LYS A 57 -0.02 1.93 -8.97
C LYS A 57 -0.35 0.44 -9.05
N ALA A 58 0.67 -0.43 -9.06
CA ALA A 58 0.48 -1.89 -9.06
C ALA A 58 -0.21 -2.35 -7.77
N ILE A 59 0.30 -1.92 -6.61
CA ILE A 59 -0.29 -2.23 -5.30
C ILE A 59 -1.76 -1.81 -5.24
N LEU A 60 -2.06 -0.56 -5.61
CA LEU A 60 -3.42 -0.02 -5.60
C LEU A 60 -4.38 -0.80 -6.50
N ARG A 61 -3.89 -1.27 -7.65
CA ARG A 61 -4.66 -2.13 -8.56
C ARG A 61 -4.97 -3.48 -7.91
N ASP A 62 -4.00 -4.12 -7.26
CA ASP A 62 -4.18 -5.45 -6.63
C ASP A 62 -5.23 -5.40 -5.51
N ILE A 63 -5.23 -4.30 -4.73
CA ILE A 63 -6.18 -4.11 -3.63
C ILE A 63 -7.44 -3.32 -4.01
N LYS A 64 -7.62 -3.01 -5.29
CA LYS A 64 -8.79 -2.30 -5.83
C LYS A 64 -9.08 -0.97 -5.11
N ILE A 65 -8.03 -0.22 -4.76
CA ILE A 65 -8.14 1.13 -4.17
C ILE A 65 -7.74 2.16 -5.23
N THR A 66 -8.54 3.19 -5.43
CA THR A 66 -8.21 4.28 -6.37
C THR A 66 -7.26 5.30 -5.75
N ASN A 67 -6.59 6.11 -6.58
CA ASN A 67 -5.79 7.23 -6.08
C ASN A 67 -6.64 8.22 -5.25
N ASP A 68 -7.88 8.47 -5.65
CA ASP A 68 -8.78 9.39 -4.92
C ASP A 68 -9.18 8.83 -3.56
N GLN A 69 -9.42 7.51 -3.48
CA GLN A 69 -9.66 6.84 -2.20
C GLN A 69 -8.42 6.91 -1.31
N LEU A 70 -7.24 6.62 -1.85
CA LEU A 70 -5.98 6.75 -1.11
C LEU A 70 -5.77 8.19 -0.61
N GLN A 71 -6.07 9.20 -1.43
CA GLN A 71 -5.92 10.60 -1.06
C GLN A 71 -6.84 11.02 0.09
N LYS A 72 -8.03 10.44 0.20
CA LYS A 72 -8.96 10.68 1.32
C LYS A 72 -8.53 9.99 2.63
N LEU A 73 -7.61 9.03 2.56
CA LEU A 73 -7.15 8.23 3.70
C LEU A 73 -5.80 8.71 4.28
N LEU A 74 -5.13 9.64 3.59
CA LEU A 74 -3.85 10.23 4.00
C LEU A 74 -4.01 11.17 5.20
#